data_AF-A0A2E5NU82-F1
#
_entry.id   AF-A0A2E5NU82-F1
#
_cell.length_a   1.000
_cell.length_b   1.000
_cell.length_c   1.000
_cell.angle_alpha   90.00
_cell.angle_beta   90.00
_cell.angle_gamma   90.00
#
_symmetry.space_group_name_H-M   'P 1'
#
loop_
_entity.id
_entity.type
_entity.pdbx_description
1 polymer ?
#
loop_
_entity_poly.entity_id
_entity_poly.type
_entity_poly.pdbx_seq_one_letter_code
_entity_poly.pdbx_strand_id
1 'polypeptide(L)'
;MNVLPPVDYIELTRATYDELGYAPYRWANRPDQPPWTPLTKKLTDTTVALVGSGGAYQRGQVAFHWRDDTGIRLIPTDQPAADIRVTHFAYDLEPAREDPNIVFPVDRLRELVDEGVIGGLAPTAVGCMGGIYSVRRAEEELAPAIVTEVMSMEVDLVLLVPV
;
A
#
# COMPACT_ATOMS: atom_id res chain seq x y z
N MET A 1 9.66 -1.67 -34.59
CA MET A 1 9.37 -2.55 -33.44
C MET A 1 7.87 -2.79 -33.44
N ASN A 2 7.41 -4.04 -33.46
CA ASN A 2 5.99 -4.35 -33.30
C ASN A 2 5.62 -4.13 -31.83
N VAL A 3 4.91 -3.04 -31.55
CA VAL A 3 4.36 -2.81 -30.21
C VAL A 3 3.12 -3.70 -30.10
N LEU A 4 3.17 -4.68 -29.20
CA LEU A 4 1.98 -5.47 -28.89
C LEU A 4 0.93 -4.57 -28.24
N PRO A 5 -0.37 -4.77 -28.52
CA PRO A 5 -1.41 -4.04 -27.82
C PRO A 5 -1.36 -4.32 -26.31
N PRO A 6 -1.78 -3.36 -25.46
CA PRO A 6 -1.88 -3.60 -24.02
C PRO A 6 -2.81 -4.77 -23.74
N VAL A 7 -2.44 -5.58 -22.76
CA VAL A 7 -3.26 -6.71 -22.30
C VAL A 7 -4.40 -6.17 -21.44
N ASP A 8 -5.63 -6.54 -21.76
CA ASP A 8 -6.77 -6.31 -20.86
C ASP A 8 -6.68 -7.33 -19.71
N TYR A 9 -6.06 -6.91 -18.61
CA TYR A 9 -5.82 -7.78 -17.46
C TYR A 9 -7.11 -8.20 -16.76
N ILE A 10 -8.19 -7.41 -16.84
CA ILE A 10 -9.48 -7.75 -16.25
C ILE A 10 -10.10 -8.90 -17.03
N GLU A 11 -10.16 -8.79 -18.36
CA GLU A 11 -10.70 -9.85 -19.20
C GLU A 11 -9.84 -11.12 -19.18
N LEU A 12 -8.50 -10.97 -19.19
CA LEU A 12 -7.58 -12.10 -19.05
C LEU A 12 -7.77 -12.83 -17.71
N THR A 13 -7.87 -12.08 -16.60
CA THR A 13 -8.07 -12.67 -15.27
C THR A 13 -9.43 -13.35 -15.19
N ARG A 14 -10.48 -12.75 -15.75
CA ARG A 14 -11.83 -13.33 -15.80
C ARG A 14 -11.82 -14.68 -16.53
N ALA A 15 -11.26 -14.71 -17.74
CA ALA A 15 -11.14 -15.94 -18.52
C ALA A 15 -10.34 -17.02 -17.79
N THR A 16 -9.23 -16.63 -17.14
CA THR A 16 -8.38 -17.56 -16.36
C THR A 16 -9.15 -18.17 -15.18
N TYR A 17 -9.91 -17.36 -14.44
CA TYR A 17 -10.70 -17.85 -13.30
C TYR A 17 -11.86 -18.73 -13.75
N ASP A 18 -12.51 -18.38 -14.86
CA ASP A 18 -13.58 -19.17 -15.47
C ASP A 18 -13.06 -20.56 -15.93
N GLU A 19 -11.88 -20.62 -16.56
CA GLU A 19 -11.23 -21.88 -16.95
C GLU A 19 -10.89 -22.78 -15.76
N LEU A 20 -10.54 -22.19 -14.62
CA LEU A 20 -10.25 -22.90 -13.37
C LEU A 20 -11.52 -23.32 -12.59
N GLY A 21 -12.71 -22.98 -13.09
CA GLY A 21 -14.00 -23.32 -12.47
C GLY A 21 -14.33 -22.49 -11.23
N TYR A 22 -13.67 -21.35 -11.03
CA TYR A 22 -14.02 -20.41 -9.98
C TYR A 22 -15.25 -19.59 -10.37
N ALA A 23 -16.03 -19.16 -9.36
CA ALA A 23 -17.04 -18.15 -9.61
C ALA A 23 -16.36 -16.85 -10.07
N PRO A 24 -16.92 -16.11 -11.05
CA PRO A 24 -16.34 -14.86 -11.51
C PRO A 24 -16.09 -13.91 -10.34
N TYR A 25 -14.84 -13.44 -10.22
CA TYR A 25 -14.50 -12.47 -9.19
C TYR A 25 -15.29 -11.18 -9.41
N ARG A 26 -15.98 -10.73 -8.36
CA ARG A 26 -16.75 -9.49 -8.38
C ARG A 26 -15.84 -8.32 -8.02
N TRP A 27 -15.19 -7.77 -9.03
CA TRP A 27 -14.39 -6.56 -8.89
C TRP A 27 -15.20 -5.42 -8.30
N ALA A 28 -14.56 -4.61 -7.45
CA ALA A 28 -15.14 -3.33 -7.05
C ALA A 28 -15.32 -2.46 -8.31
N ASN A 29 -16.54 -1.99 -8.55
CA ASN A 29 -16.83 -1.04 -9.62
C ASN A 29 -17.24 0.30 -8.99
N ARG A 30 -16.50 1.35 -9.33
CA ARG A 30 -16.75 2.73 -8.88
C ARG A 30 -16.91 3.60 -10.12
N PRO A 31 -18.14 3.75 -10.65
CA PRO A 31 -18.36 4.52 -11.87
C PRO A 31 -18.24 6.03 -11.63
N ASP A 32 -18.38 6.46 -10.37
CA ASP A 32 -18.29 7.87 -9.99
C ASP A 32 -16.85 8.38 -10.04
N GLN A 33 -16.70 9.66 -10.36
CA GLN A 33 -15.40 10.32 -10.35
C GLN A 33 -14.80 10.26 -8.93
N PRO A 34 -13.54 9.81 -8.78
CA PRO A 34 -12.87 9.84 -7.48
C PRO A 34 -12.83 11.26 -6.92
N PRO A 35 -13.02 11.45 -5.60
CA PRO A 35 -12.95 12.77 -4.95
C PRO A 35 -11.49 13.24 -4.87
N TRP A 36 -10.89 13.53 -6.03
CA TRP A 36 -9.51 13.91 -6.16
C TRP A 36 -9.26 15.26 -5.49
N THR A 37 -8.34 15.28 -4.53
CA THR A 37 -7.91 16.51 -3.86
C THR A 37 -6.52 16.89 -4.39
N PRO A 38 -6.38 17.99 -5.14
CA PRO A 38 -5.08 18.41 -5.65
C PRO A 38 -4.17 18.90 -4.52
N LEU A 39 -2.89 18.54 -4.59
CA LEU A 39 -1.87 19.08 -3.69
C LEU A 39 -1.66 20.57 -3.98
N THR A 40 -1.83 21.42 -2.96
CA THR A 40 -1.69 22.87 -3.08
C THR A 40 -0.36 23.40 -2.58
N LYS A 41 0.34 22.62 -1.73
CA LYS A 41 1.66 22.94 -1.19
C LYS A 41 2.77 22.50 -2.16
N LYS A 42 3.93 23.15 -2.06
CA LYS A 42 5.15 22.63 -2.68
C LYS A 42 5.58 21.36 -1.94
N LEU A 43 6.19 20.41 -2.64
CA LEU A 43 6.69 19.18 -2.01
C LEU A 43 7.66 19.47 -0.87
N THR A 44 8.53 20.47 -1.04
CA THR A 44 9.49 20.95 -0.03
C THR A 44 8.85 21.45 1.26
N ASP A 45 7.55 21.76 1.24
CA ASP A 45 6.75 22.24 2.38
C ASP A 45 5.66 21.22 2.78
N THR A 46 5.73 19.99 2.25
CA THR A 46 4.72 18.93 2.41
C THR A 46 5.24 17.83 3.33
N THR A 47 4.47 17.50 4.37
CA THR A 47 4.69 16.27 5.16
C THR A 47 3.94 15.11 4.54
N VAL A 48 4.67 14.03 4.21
CA VAL A 48 4.12 12.84 3.53
C VAL A 48 3.89 11.71 4.54
N ALA A 49 2.75 11.03 4.49
CA ALA A 49 2.55 9.72 5.12
C ALA A 49 2.76 8.60 4.10
N LEU A 50 3.43 7.52 4.53
CA LEU A 50 3.55 6.29 3.74
C LEU A 50 2.46 5.30 4.15
N VAL A 51 1.71 4.80 3.16
CA VAL A 51 0.81 3.66 3.30
C VAL A 51 1.27 2.57 2.34
N GLY A 52 1.62 1.40 2.86
CA GLY A 52 2.09 0.27 2.07
C GLY A 52 1.19 -0.94 2.21
N SER A 53 0.77 -1.49 1.07
CA SER A 53 -0.13 -2.65 1.02
C SER A 53 0.58 -3.99 0.84
N GLY A 54 1.92 -4.00 0.80
CA GLY A 54 2.71 -5.23 0.64
C GLY A 54 2.84 -6.10 1.88
N GLY A 55 2.04 -5.92 2.92
CA GLY A 55 2.14 -6.74 4.14
C GLY A 55 3.38 -6.45 5.00
N ALA A 56 3.84 -5.20 5.01
CA ALA A 56 4.96 -4.74 5.83
C ALA A 56 4.56 -4.52 7.29
N TYR A 57 5.38 -4.99 8.23
CA TYR A 57 5.21 -4.82 9.67
C TYR A 57 6.56 -4.74 10.37
N GLN A 58 6.62 -4.10 11.53
CA GLN A 58 7.87 -3.99 12.28
C GLN A 58 8.19 -5.29 13.02
N ARG A 59 9.47 -5.64 13.13
CA ARG A 59 9.92 -6.74 13.99
C ARG A 59 9.35 -6.61 15.40
N GLY A 60 8.76 -7.70 15.90
CA GLY A 60 8.08 -7.74 17.21
C GLY A 60 6.57 -7.53 17.12
N GLN A 61 6.04 -7.02 16.00
CA GLN A 61 4.61 -7.00 15.72
C GLN A 61 4.12 -8.37 15.20
N VAL A 62 2.82 -8.59 15.34
CA VAL A 62 2.14 -9.78 14.80
C VAL A 62 2.08 -9.69 13.28
N ALA A 63 2.55 -10.72 12.57
CA ALA A 63 2.47 -10.81 11.12
C ALA A 63 1.02 -10.78 10.62
N PHE A 64 0.80 -10.36 9.37
CA PHE A 64 -0.53 -10.40 8.77
C PHE A 64 -1.01 -11.82 8.52
N HIS A 65 -2.31 -12.02 8.70
CA HIS A 65 -2.96 -13.25 8.25
C HIS A 65 -3.28 -13.17 6.76
N TRP A 66 -3.03 -14.24 6.01
CA TRP A 66 -3.21 -14.25 4.54
C TRP A 66 -4.66 -14.06 4.09
N ARG A 67 -5.63 -14.40 4.95
CA ARG A 67 -7.06 -14.37 4.63
C ARG A 67 -7.72 -13.09 5.13
N ASP A 68 -7.86 -12.11 4.23
CA ASP A 68 -8.61 -10.86 4.45
C ASP A 68 -8.29 -10.19 5.79
N ASP A 69 -7.01 -10.06 6.14
CA ASP A 69 -6.60 -9.31 7.33
C ASP A 69 -6.80 -7.80 7.08
N THR A 70 -7.77 -7.22 7.78
CA THR A 70 -8.11 -5.79 7.72
C THR A 70 -7.36 -4.97 8.76
N GLY A 71 -6.55 -5.61 9.59
CA GLY A 71 -5.70 -4.92 10.55
C GLY A 71 -4.63 -4.11 9.83
N ILE A 72 -4.18 -3.06 10.52
CA ILE A 72 -3.04 -2.24 10.11
C ILE A 72 -1.87 -2.43 11.08
N ARG A 73 -0.68 -2.06 10.64
CA ARG A 73 0.53 -2.01 11.46
C ARG A 73 1.14 -0.63 11.36
N LEU A 74 1.35 -0.02 12.51
CA LEU A 74 2.00 1.27 12.65
C LEU A 74 3.49 1.04 12.76
N ILE A 75 4.27 1.61 11.85
CA ILE A 75 5.71 1.39 11.73
C ILE A 75 6.40 2.75 11.91
N PRO A 76 7.23 2.94 12.96
CA PRO A 76 8.00 4.16 13.14
C PRO A 76 8.89 4.45 11.93
N THR A 77 8.84 5.68 11.41
CA THR A 77 9.59 6.03 10.20
C THR A 77 11.02 6.45 10.47
N ASP A 78 11.38 6.69 11.73
CA ASP A 78 12.74 7.01 12.16
C ASP A 78 13.66 5.77 12.24
N GLN A 79 13.09 4.56 12.11
CA GLN A 79 13.81 3.29 12.16
C GLN A 79 14.24 2.81 10.77
N PRO A 80 15.36 2.05 10.67
CA PRO A 80 15.82 1.50 9.41
C PRO A 80 14.85 0.45 8.84
N ALA A 81 14.69 0.41 7.52
CA ALA A 81 13.90 -0.63 6.86
C ALA A 81 14.38 -2.05 7.17
N ALA A 82 15.64 -2.25 7.59
CA ALA A 82 16.17 -3.53 8.03
C ALA A 82 15.41 -4.16 9.22
N ASP A 83 14.64 -3.38 9.99
CA ASP A 83 13.75 -3.86 11.06
C ASP A 83 12.32 -4.15 10.58
N ILE A 84 12.02 -3.87 9.31
CA ILE A 84 10.75 -4.21 8.67
C ILE A 84 10.79 -5.68 8.23
N ARG A 85 9.66 -6.34 8.42
CA ARG A 85 9.38 -7.70 7.97
C ARG A 85 8.18 -7.66 7.05
N VAL A 86 8.10 -8.67 6.20
CA VAL A 86 7.11 -8.73 5.12
C VAL A 86 6.47 -10.10 5.08
N THR A 87 5.15 -10.13 5.08
CA THR A 87 4.32 -11.34 4.88
C THR A 87 3.16 -10.99 3.97
N HIS A 88 3.13 -11.60 2.79
CA HIS A 88 2.10 -11.40 1.77
C HIS A 88 1.97 -12.67 0.93
N PHE A 89 0.77 -12.95 0.39
CA PHE A 89 0.52 -14.19 -0.37
C PHE A 89 0.65 -14.02 -1.88
N ALA A 90 0.62 -12.79 -2.40
CA ALA A 90 0.44 -12.54 -3.84
C ALA A 90 1.74 -12.26 -4.62
N TYR A 91 2.90 -12.26 -3.98
CA TYR A 91 4.19 -12.02 -4.65
C TYR A 91 5.34 -12.77 -3.97
N ASP A 92 6.48 -12.85 -4.66
CA ASP A 92 7.68 -13.48 -4.14
C ASP A 92 8.31 -12.63 -3.02
N LEU A 93 8.34 -13.19 -1.81
CA LEU A 93 8.81 -12.49 -0.63
C LEU A 93 10.33 -12.41 -0.54
N GLU A 94 11.09 -13.21 -1.30
CA GLU A 94 12.55 -13.26 -1.17
C GLU A 94 13.20 -11.88 -1.41
N PRO A 95 12.97 -11.17 -2.54
CA PRO A 95 13.55 -9.84 -2.73
C PRO A 95 13.09 -8.82 -1.70
N ALA A 96 11.79 -8.84 -1.32
CA ALA A 96 11.24 -7.91 -0.35
C ALA A 96 11.71 -8.16 1.10
N ARG A 97 12.19 -9.36 1.40
CA ARG A 97 12.82 -9.69 2.68
C ARG A 97 14.28 -9.28 2.73
N GLU A 98 14.96 -9.27 1.59
CA GLU A 98 16.32 -8.74 1.45
C GLU A 98 16.33 -7.21 1.52
N ASP A 99 15.42 -6.56 0.80
CA ASP A 99 15.20 -5.11 0.86
C ASP A 99 13.71 -4.76 0.96
N PRO A 100 13.21 -4.47 2.18
CA PRO A 100 11.82 -4.05 2.37
C PRO A 100 11.46 -2.75 1.63
N ASN A 101 12.43 -1.93 1.22
CA ASN A 101 12.14 -0.69 0.49
C ASN A 101 11.51 -0.94 -0.89
N ILE A 102 11.60 -2.16 -1.42
CA ILE A 102 10.94 -2.54 -2.69
C ILE A 102 9.41 -2.42 -2.58
N VAL A 103 8.86 -2.75 -1.41
CA VAL A 103 7.40 -2.77 -1.16
C VAL A 103 6.97 -1.75 -0.10
N PHE A 104 7.93 -1.19 0.65
CA PHE A 104 7.71 -0.26 1.75
C PHE A 104 8.89 0.73 1.87
N PRO A 105 8.97 1.77 1.00
CA PRO A 105 10.16 2.58 0.76
C PRO A 105 10.43 3.65 1.84
N VAL A 106 10.48 3.26 3.13
CA VAL A 106 10.67 4.19 4.23
C VAL A 106 12.06 4.86 4.21
N ASP A 107 13.12 4.12 3.86
CA ASP A 107 14.47 4.69 3.80
C ASP A 107 14.56 5.68 2.63
N ARG A 108 13.98 5.32 1.49
CA ARG A 108 13.95 6.19 0.30
C ARG A 108 13.18 7.48 0.56
N LEU A 109 12.08 7.43 1.32
CA LEU A 109 11.37 8.65 1.71
C LEU A 109 12.17 9.52 2.68
N ARG A 110 12.94 8.92 3.60
CA ARG A 110 13.86 9.68 4.46
C ARG A 110 14.97 10.35 3.66
N GLU A 111 15.54 9.66 2.69
CA GLU A 111 16.52 10.26 1.76
C GLU A 111 15.93 11.47 1.04
N LEU A 112 14.67 11.40 0.60
CA LEU A 112 13.98 12.55 -0.02
C LEU A 112 13.72 13.71 0.95
N VAL A 113 13.59 13.46 2.26
CA VAL A 113 13.58 14.52 3.27
C VAL A 113 14.96 15.14 3.40
N ASP A 114 16.01 14.33 3.50
CA ASP A 114 17.40 14.78 3.63
C ASP A 114 17.88 15.59 2.42
N GLU A 115 17.42 15.22 1.22
CA GLU A 115 17.67 15.95 -0.03
C GLU A 115 16.82 17.22 -0.18
N GLY A 116 15.83 17.43 0.71
CA GLY A 116 14.91 18.56 0.67
C GLY A 116 13.90 18.49 -0.48
N VAL A 117 13.65 17.31 -1.04
CA VAL A 117 12.62 17.08 -2.08
C VAL A 117 11.23 17.15 -1.46
N ILE A 118 11.06 16.54 -0.28
CA ILE A 118 9.84 16.66 0.54
C ILE A 118 10.15 17.36 1.87
N GLY A 119 9.17 18.08 2.40
CA GLY A 119 9.34 18.86 3.64
C GLY A 119 9.43 18.00 4.90
N GLY A 120 8.83 16.80 4.88
CA GLY A 120 8.92 15.87 5.98
C GLY A 120 8.25 14.54 5.71
N LEU A 121 8.50 13.58 6.60
CA LEU A 121 7.87 12.27 6.64
C LEU A 121 7.09 12.18 7.95
N ALA A 122 5.87 11.65 7.89
CA ALA A 122 5.05 11.37 9.07
C ALA A 122 5.84 10.48 10.05
N PRO A 123 5.68 10.64 11.38
CA PRO A 123 6.45 9.85 12.37
C PRO A 123 6.15 8.35 12.30
N THR A 124 5.03 7.99 11.68
CA THR A 124 4.53 6.62 11.56
C THR A 124 4.06 6.38 10.13
N ALA A 125 4.46 5.25 9.55
CA ALA A 125 3.93 4.71 8.31
C ALA A 125 2.93 3.60 8.61
N VAL A 126 1.99 3.38 7.69
CA VAL A 126 0.91 2.39 7.84
C VAL A 126 1.14 1.22 6.90
N GLY A 127 1.40 0.04 7.45
CA GLY A 127 1.40 -1.22 6.73
C GLY A 127 0.03 -1.89 6.78
N CYS A 128 -0.42 -2.49 5.68
CA CYS A 128 -1.57 -3.38 5.65
C CYS A 128 -1.33 -4.57 4.73
N MET A 129 -2.19 -5.58 4.83
CA MET A 129 -2.10 -6.77 3.99
C MET A 129 -2.44 -6.47 2.52
N GLY A 130 -3.36 -5.56 2.20
CA GLY A 130 -3.69 -5.21 0.80
C GLY A 130 -4.48 -6.27 0.02
N GLY A 131 -4.10 -7.54 0.13
CA GLY A 131 -4.79 -8.70 -0.46
C GLY A 131 -6.09 -9.06 0.26
N ILE A 132 -7.13 -8.23 0.08
CA ILE A 132 -8.48 -8.44 0.64
C ILE A 132 -9.48 -8.68 -0.49
N TYR A 133 -10.07 -9.88 -0.53
CA TYR A 133 -11.07 -10.26 -1.53
C TYR A 133 -12.46 -9.70 -1.23
N SER A 134 -12.75 -9.44 0.04
CA SER A 134 -14.03 -8.86 0.45
C SER A 134 -14.03 -7.34 0.34
N VAL A 135 -14.55 -6.81 -0.78
CA VAL A 135 -14.75 -5.37 -1.05
C VAL A 135 -15.40 -4.66 0.15
N ARG A 136 -16.46 -5.23 0.72
CA ARG A 136 -17.14 -4.68 1.90
C ARG A 136 -16.19 -4.48 3.09
N ARG A 137 -15.28 -5.43 3.33
CA ARG A 137 -14.35 -5.37 4.47
C ARG A 137 -13.23 -4.36 4.22
N ALA A 138 -12.78 -4.25 2.96
CA ALA A 138 -11.86 -3.20 2.58
C ALA A 138 -12.46 -1.80 2.82
N GLU A 139 -13.75 -1.60 2.48
CA GLU A 139 -14.47 -0.34 2.63
C GLU A 139 -14.89 -0.01 4.07
N GLU A 140 -15.40 -0.99 4.81
CA GLU A 140 -16.01 -0.78 6.13
C GLU A 140 -15.01 -0.96 7.28
N GLU A 141 -13.89 -1.64 7.06
CA GLU A 141 -12.90 -1.95 8.11
C GLU A 141 -11.52 -1.34 7.80
N LEU A 142 -10.87 -1.77 6.71
CA LEU A 142 -9.48 -1.38 6.43
C LEU A 142 -9.36 0.11 6.10
N ALA A 143 -10.13 0.62 5.14
CA ALA A 143 -10.01 2.01 4.69
C ALA A 143 -10.30 3.01 5.82
N PRO A 144 -11.35 2.84 6.65
CA PRO A 144 -11.58 3.70 7.81
C PRO A 144 -10.42 3.67 8.81
N ALA A 145 -9.84 2.48 9.09
CA ALA A 145 -8.69 2.37 9.99
C ALA A 145 -7.47 3.15 9.47
N ILE A 146 -7.15 3.03 8.18
CA ILE A 146 -6.06 3.80 7.55
C ILE A 146 -6.36 5.30 7.63
N VAL A 147 -7.57 5.73 7.27
CA VAL A 147 -7.97 7.14 7.29
C VAL A 147 -7.88 7.72 8.70
N THR A 148 -8.36 7.01 9.73
CA THR A 148 -8.28 7.47 11.12
C THR A 148 -6.83 7.73 11.53
N GLU A 149 -5.92 6.79 11.26
CA GLU A 149 -4.51 6.95 11.62
C GLU A 149 -3.85 8.10 10.84
N VAL A 150 -4.02 8.13 9.52
CA VAL A 150 -3.44 9.19 8.67
C VAL A 150 -3.94 10.58 9.06
N MET A 151 -5.24 10.73 9.32
CA MET A 151 -5.81 12.01 9.73
C MET A 151 -5.25 12.47 11.09
N SER A 152 -4.92 11.54 11.99
CA SER A 152 -4.31 11.86 13.29
C SER A 152 -2.87 12.37 13.19
N MET A 153 -2.20 12.12 12.07
CA MET A 153 -0.81 12.54 11.83
C MET A 153 -0.71 13.97 11.27
N GLU A 154 -1.84 14.61 10.96
CA GLU A 154 -1.89 15.99 10.40
C GLU A 154 -1.00 16.18 9.15
N VAL A 155 -0.97 15.18 8.27
CA VAL A 155 -0.14 15.18 7.06
C VAL A 155 -0.79 15.89 5.89
N ASP A 156 0.03 16.27 4.91
CA ASP A 156 -0.40 17.00 3.71
C ASP A 156 -0.66 16.09 2.51
N LEU A 157 0.04 14.95 2.47
CA LEU A 157 0.01 14.01 1.36
C LEU A 157 0.15 12.58 1.85
N VAL A 158 -0.56 11.65 1.22
CA VAL A 158 -0.38 10.21 1.41
C VAL A 158 0.24 9.62 0.16
N LEU A 159 1.36 8.93 0.31
CA LEU A 159 1.89 8.04 -0.71
C LEU A 159 1.38 6.62 -0.43
N LEU A 160 0.47 6.14 -1.29
CA LEU A 160 0.06 4.74 -1.31
C LEU A 160 1.00 3.95 -2.21
N VAL A 161 1.63 2.91 -1.66
CA VAL A 161 2.43 1.92 -2.39
C VAL A 161 1.60 0.64 -2.55
N PRO A 162 0.91 0.46 -3.70
CA PRO A 162 0.17 -0.76 -4.01
C PRO A 162 1.14 -1.89 -4.39
N VAL A 163 0.88 -3.10 -3.90
CA VAL A 163 1.65 -4.34 -4.19
C VAL A 163 0.68 -5.49 -4.40
#